data_AF-A0A376MK89-F1
#
_entry.id   AF-A0A376MK89-F1
#
_cell.length_a   1.000
_cell.length_b   1.000
_cell.length_c   1.000
_cell.angle_alpha   90.00
_cell.angle_beta   90.00
_cell.angle_gamma   90.00
#
_symmetry.space_group_name_H-M   'P 1'
#
loop_
_entity.id
_entity.type
_entity.pdbx_description
1 polymer ?
#
loop_
_entity_poly.entity_id
_entity_poly.type
_entity_poly.pdbx_seq_one_letter_code
_entity_poly.pdbx_strand_id
1 'polypeptide(L)'
;MKKTCCRKTILYCLNPRDNEVLGTMIGNFQGEGMPGKMQFGSGWWFNDQKDGMERQMTQLAQLGLLSRFVGMLTDSRSFLSYTRHEYFRRILCQMIGRWVEAGEAPADINLLGEMVKNICFNNARDYFAIELN
;
A
#
# COMPACT_ATOMS: atom_id res chain seq x y z
N MET A 1 0.16 28.71 13.70
CA MET A 1 0.12 27.33 13.18
C MET A 1 1.51 26.72 13.30
N LYS A 2 1.71 25.65 14.07
CA LYS A 2 2.99 24.91 14.08
C LYS A 2 3.17 24.27 12.71
N LYS A 3 4.19 24.71 11.96
CA LYS A 3 4.64 24.02 10.74
C LYS A 3 5.07 22.61 11.14
N THR A 4 4.27 21.59 10.86
CA THR A 4 4.75 20.20 10.96
C THR A 4 5.88 20.02 9.96
N CYS A 5 7.11 19.81 10.44
CA CYS A 5 8.31 19.80 9.58
C CYS A 5 8.40 18.56 8.67
N CYS A 6 7.72 17.47 9.03
CA CYS A 6 7.79 16.22 8.28
C CYS A 6 6.93 16.28 7.01
N ARG A 7 7.52 15.95 5.86
CA ARG A 7 6.85 15.88 4.54
C ARG A 7 6.16 14.51 4.36
N LYS A 8 5.33 14.40 3.31
CA LYS A 8 4.88 13.12 2.77
C LYS A 8 6.08 12.18 2.61
N THR A 9 6.02 11.00 3.23
CA THR A 9 7.15 10.07 3.28
C THR A 9 6.66 8.65 3.07
N ILE A 10 7.37 7.89 2.23
CA ILE A 10 7.17 6.45 2.06
C ILE A 10 8.43 5.76 2.55
N LEU A 11 8.28 4.85 3.51
CA LEU A 11 9.38 4.05 4.05
C LEU A 11 9.36 2.65 3.43
N TYR A 12 10.53 2.17 3.03
CA TYR A 12 10.73 0.81 2.52
C TYR A 12 11.84 0.14 3.34
N CYS A 13 11.72 -1.16 3.58
CA CYS A 13 12.78 -1.98 4.17
C CYS A 13 13.17 -3.09 3.19
N LEU A 14 14.47 -3.38 3.12
CA LEU A 14 14.99 -4.47 2.29
C LEU A 14 14.93 -5.82 3.02
N ASN A 15 15.07 -5.80 4.35
CA ASN A 15 14.94 -6.99 5.19
C ASN A 15 13.51 -7.08 5.74
N PRO A 16 12.75 -8.13 5.40
CA PRO A 16 11.34 -8.22 5.80
C PRO A 16 11.14 -8.47 7.30
N ARG A 17 12.20 -8.69 8.09
CA ARG A 17 12.12 -8.70 9.57
C ARG A 17 11.73 -7.34 10.14
N ASP A 18 11.94 -6.26 9.37
CA ASP A 18 11.69 -4.89 9.79
C ASP A 18 10.27 -4.43 9.36
N ASN A 19 9.44 -5.30 8.78
CA ASN A 19 8.10 -4.96 8.30
C ASN A 19 7.23 -4.38 9.43
N GLU A 20 7.20 -5.03 10.59
CA GLU A 20 6.42 -4.60 11.75
C GLU A 20 7.00 -3.31 12.37
N VAL A 21 8.33 -3.17 12.32
CA VAL A 21 9.02 -1.95 12.74
C VAL A 21 8.57 -0.77 11.88
N LEU A 22 8.56 -0.91 10.55
CA LEU A 22 8.11 0.15 9.66
C LEU A 22 6.59 0.38 9.74
N GLY A 23 5.81 -0.70 9.81
CA GLY A 23 4.35 -0.66 9.92
C GLY A 23 3.87 0.12 11.15
N THR A 24 4.58 0.00 12.27
CA THR A 24 4.31 0.81 13.47
C THR A 24 4.95 2.20 13.40
N MET A 25 6.15 2.33 12.82
CA MET A 25 6.88 3.60 12.73
C MET A 25 6.08 4.69 12.01
N ILE A 26 5.37 4.34 10.94
CA ILE A 26 4.55 5.30 10.19
C ILE A 26 3.42 5.90 11.05
N GLY A 27 2.95 5.18 12.06
CA GLY A 27 1.90 5.64 12.99
C GLY A 27 2.34 6.82 13.85
N ASN A 28 3.62 6.90 14.19
CA ASN A 28 4.17 7.94 15.08
C ASN A 28 4.15 9.35 14.47
N PHE A 29 4.12 9.45 13.14
CA PHE A 29 4.32 10.71 12.42
C PHE A 29 3.20 11.03 11.42
N GLN A 30 2.02 10.43 11.59
CA GLN A 30 0.83 10.84 10.85
C GLN A 30 0.50 12.32 11.13
N GLY A 31 -0.27 12.95 10.24
CA GLY A 31 -0.66 14.34 10.37
C GLY A 31 -2.07 14.60 9.88
N GLU A 32 -2.65 15.73 10.29
CA GLU A 32 -3.97 16.17 9.85
C GLU A 32 -3.96 16.64 8.39
N GLY A 33 -5.14 16.59 7.76
CA GLY A 33 -5.37 17.16 6.42
C GLY A 33 -4.96 16.27 5.24
N MET A 34 -4.41 15.08 5.48
CA MET A 34 -4.07 14.13 4.42
C MET A 34 -4.20 12.67 4.88
N PRO A 35 -4.93 11.82 4.13
CA PRO A 35 -4.99 10.40 4.45
C PRO A 35 -3.63 9.73 4.22
N GLY A 36 -3.10 9.08 5.25
CA GLY A 36 -1.88 8.29 5.17
C GLY A 36 -0.65 9.13 4.75
N LYS A 37 -0.36 10.21 5.48
CA LYS A 37 0.81 11.07 5.22
C LYS A 37 2.14 10.29 5.26
N MET A 38 2.24 9.34 6.18
CA MET A 38 3.36 8.40 6.28
C MET A 38 2.91 7.05 5.76
N GLN A 39 3.64 6.51 4.79
CA GLN A 39 3.30 5.27 4.10
C GLN A 39 4.37 4.21 4.34
N PHE A 40 3.93 2.97 4.53
CA PHE A 40 4.81 1.80 4.45
C PHE A 40 4.69 1.26 3.02
N GLY A 41 5.77 1.36 2.26
CA GLY A 41 5.80 1.05 0.84
C GLY A 41 5.65 -0.44 0.54
N SER A 42 5.33 -0.75 -0.73
CA SER A 42 5.21 -2.13 -1.22
C SER A 42 6.48 -2.93 -0.99
N GLY A 43 6.38 -4.27 -1.03
CA GLY A 43 7.53 -5.17 -0.95
C GLY A 43 8.62 -4.74 -1.92
N TRP A 44 9.79 -4.35 -1.39
CA TRP A 44 10.84 -3.74 -2.19
C TRP A 44 11.91 -4.76 -2.62
N TRP A 45 12.33 -4.65 -3.88
CA TRP A 45 13.42 -5.41 -4.49
C TRP A 45 13.27 -6.93 -4.32
N PHE A 46 14.04 -7.57 -3.44
CA PHE A 46 13.93 -9.02 -3.18
C PHE A 46 12.56 -9.42 -2.62
N ASN A 47 11.84 -8.46 -2.03
CA ASN A 47 10.51 -8.66 -1.49
C ASN A 47 9.40 -8.38 -2.53
N ASP A 48 9.75 -7.94 -3.75
CA ASP A 48 8.78 -7.73 -4.85
C ASP A 48 8.47 -9.06 -5.56
N GLN A 49 7.85 -9.96 -4.80
CA GLN A 49 7.34 -11.26 -5.20
C GLN A 49 6.21 -11.66 -4.23
N LYS A 50 5.45 -12.73 -4.54
CA LYS A 50 4.23 -13.07 -3.81
C LYS A 50 4.36 -13.09 -2.28
N ASP A 51 5.30 -13.85 -1.71
CA ASP A 51 5.49 -13.96 -0.26
C ASP A 51 5.81 -12.60 0.37
N GLY A 52 6.73 -11.84 -0.25
CA GLY A 52 7.14 -10.53 0.26
C GLY A 52 6.00 -9.52 0.22
N MET A 53 5.22 -9.49 -0.86
CA MET A 53 4.03 -8.64 -0.99
C MET A 53 2.92 -9.04 -0.02
N GLU A 54 2.62 -10.34 0.13
CA GLU A 54 1.61 -10.83 1.08
C GLU A 54 1.99 -10.48 2.52
N ARG A 55 3.27 -10.64 2.89
CA ARG A 55 3.79 -10.26 4.21
C ARG A 55 3.71 -8.76 4.45
N GLN A 56 4.16 -7.95 3.48
CA GLN A 56 4.11 -6.49 3.60
C GLN A 56 2.67 -5.98 3.73
N MET A 57 1.75 -6.44 2.87
CA MET A 57 0.35 -6.03 2.92
C MET A 57 -0.36 -6.52 4.17
N THR A 58 -0.04 -7.73 4.67
CA THR A 58 -0.56 -8.22 5.95
C THR A 58 -0.16 -7.29 7.10
N GLN A 59 1.13 -6.92 7.19
CA GLN A 59 1.58 -6.02 8.26
C GLN A 59 0.98 -4.61 8.13
N LEU A 60 0.85 -4.08 6.91
CA LEU A 60 0.17 -2.79 6.69
C LEU A 60 -1.31 -2.85 7.07
N ALA A 61 -2.00 -3.97 6.80
CA ALA A 61 -3.40 -4.16 7.16
C ALA A 61 -3.61 -4.25 8.68
N GLN A 62 -2.69 -4.90 9.40
CA GLN A 62 -2.77 -5.07 10.85
C GLN A 62 -2.37 -3.82 11.64
N LEU A 63 -1.34 -3.10 11.18
CA LEU A 63 -0.70 -2.01 11.93
C LEU A 63 -1.08 -0.61 11.41
N GLY A 64 -1.69 -0.54 10.23
CA GLY A 64 -2.06 0.70 9.56
C GLY A 64 -3.42 0.64 8.88
N LEU A 65 -3.57 1.35 7.77
CA LEU A 65 -4.82 1.41 7.00
C LEU A 65 -4.56 1.00 5.55
N LEU A 66 -4.77 -0.28 5.23
CA LEU A 66 -4.55 -0.80 3.87
C LEU A 66 -5.36 -0.03 2.81
N SER A 67 -6.56 0.45 3.15
CA SER A 67 -7.40 1.24 2.23
C SER A 67 -6.76 2.57 1.79
N ARG A 68 -5.77 3.07 2.53
CA ARG A 68 -5.01 4.30 2.22
C ARG A 68 -3.62 4.01 1.64
N PHE A 69 -3.31 2.75 1.34
CA PHE A 69 -2.03 2.38 0.76
C PHE A 69 -1.87 2.97 -0.64
N VAL A 70 -0.73 3.63 -0.90
CA VAL A 70 -0.41 4.21 -2.21
C VAL A 70 -0.12 3.18 -3.30
N GLY A 71 0.05 1.91 -2.94
CA GLY A 71 0.10 0.81 -3.89
C GLY A 71 1.49 0.53 -4.48
N MET A 72 1.47 0.03 -5.71
CA MET A 72 2.63 -0.60 -6.35
C MET A 72 3.47 0.37 -7.18
N LEU A 73 4.77 0.11 -7.27
CA LEU A 73 5.70 0.67 -8.25
C LEU A 73 6.58 -0.44 -8.81
N THR A 74 7.12 -0.28 -10.02
CA THR A 74 7.93 -1.33 -10.64
C THR A 74 9.39 -1.35 -10.16
N ASP A 75 9.91 -0.21 -9.70
CA ASP A 75 11.33 0.02 -9.36
C ASP A 75 12.30 -0.60 -10.40
N SER A 76 11.95 -0.45 -11.69
CA SER A 76 12.58 -1.18 -12.77
C SER A 76 13.02 -0.26 -13.89
N ARG A 77 14.13 -0.64 -14.52
CA ARG A 77 14.69 -0.02 -15.73
C ARG A 77 14.20 -0.64 -17.04
N SER A 78 13.29 -1.61 -16.98
CA SER A 78 12.73 -2.32 -18.13
C SER A 78 11.31 -1.85 -18.46
N PHE A 79 11.05 -1.55 -19.73
CA PHE A 79 9.70 -1.23 -20.23
C PHE A 79 8.69 -2.36 -20.08
N LEU A 80 9.14 -3.61 -19.96
CA LEU A 80 8.26 -4.77 -19.81
C LEU A 80 7.82 -4.99 -18.35
N SER A 81 8.27 -4.15 -17.41
CA SER A 81 8.03 -4.36 -15.98
C SER A 81 6.62 -3.99 -15.51
N TYR A 82 5.77 -3.42 -16.35
CA TYR A 82 4.39 -3.08 -15.98
C TYR A 82 3.55 -4.30 -15.59
N THR A 83 3.94 -5.50 -16.02
CA THR A 83 3.33 -6.77 -15.56
C THR A 83 3.49 -7.00 -14.05
N ARG A 84 4.46 -6.35 -13.38
CA ARG A 84 4.56 -6.34 -11.92
C ARG A 84 3.33 -5.71 -11.25
N HIS A 85 2.72 -4.70 -11.87
CA HIS A 85 1.45 -4.16 -11.38
C HIS A 85 0.31 -5.17 -11.51
N GLU A 86 0.24 -5.91 -12.62
CA GLU A 86 -0.75 -6.98 -12.75
C GLU A 86 -0.56 -8.05 -11.67
N TYR A 87 0.68 -8.46 -11.44
CA TYR A 87 1.02 -9.44 -10.42
C TYR A 87 0.61 -8.97 -9.01
N PHE A 88 0.96 -7.74 -8.64
CA PHE A 88 0.52 -7.10 -7.40
C PHE A 88 -1.02 -7.06 -7.27
N ARG A 89 -1.73 -6.64 -8.33
CA ARG A 89 -3.20 -6.53 -8.34
C ARG A 89 -3.86 -7.89 -8.11
N ARG A 90 -3.36 -8.94 -8.73
CA ARG A 90 -3.86 -10.31 -8.54
C ARG A 90 -3.68 -10.77 -7.09
N ILE A 91 -2.53 -10.50 -6.49
CA ILE A 91 -2.26 -10.85 -5.09
C ILE A 91 -3.18 -10.06 -4.15
N LEU A 92 -3.31 -8.75 -4.34
CA LEU A 92 -4.21 -7.90 -3.54
C LEU A 92 -5.67 -8.39 -3.61
N CYS A 93 -6.19 -8.61 -4.82
CA CYS A 93 -7.56 -9.10 -5.00
C CYS A 93 -7.74 -10.50 -4.40
N GLN A 94 -6.73 -11.38 -4.51
CA GLN A 94 -6.78 -12.70 -3.91
C GLN A 94 -6.80 -12.62 -2.37
N MET A 95 -5.99 -11.76 -1.76
CA MET A 95 -5.99 -11.54 -0.31
C MET A 95 -7.35 -11.07 0.19
N ILE A 96 -7.91 -10.03 -0.44
CA ILE A 96 -9.23 -9.49 -0.09
C ILE A 96 -10.32 -10.55 -0.30
N GLY A 97 -10.29 -11.28 -1.42
CA GLY A 97 -11.25 -12.34 -1.71
C GLY A 97 -11.24 -13.44 -0.64
N ARG A 98 -10.05 -13.86 -0.18
CA ARG A 98 -9.92 -14.84 0.91
C ARG A 98 -10.51 -14.33 2.23
N TRP A 99 -10.30 -13.05 2.57
CA TRP A 99 -10.91 -12.46 3.77
C TRP A 99 -12.44 -12.44 3.69
N VAL A 100 -13.00 -12.18 2.50
CA VAL A 100 -14.46 -12.25 2.29
C VAL A 100 -14.98 -13.67 2.43
N GLU A 101 -14.34 -14.65 1.78
CA GLU A 101 -14.73 -16.06 1.85
C GLU A 101 -14.65 -16.61 3.28
N ALA A 102 -13.67 -16.16 4.07
CA ALA A 102 -13.52 -16.52 5.47
C ALA A 102 -14.48 -15.78 6.44
N GLY A 103 -15.24 -14.80 5.95
CA GLY A 103 -16.11 -13.96 6.78
C GLY A 103 -15.36 -12.92 7.63
N GLU A 104 -14.09 -12.67 7.33
CA GLU A 104 -13.23 -11.67 8.00
C GLU A 104 -13.47 -10.25 7.44
N ALA A 105 -13.95 -10.15 6.20
CA ALA A 105 -14.35 -8.91 5.55
C ALA A 105 -15.78 -9.02 4.98
N PRO A 106 -16.55 -7.92 4.93
CA PRO A 106 -17.89 -7.93 4.38
C PRO A 106 -17.88 -8.24 2.87
N ALA A 107 -18.82 -9.06 2.41
CA ALA A 107 -19.05 -9.33 1.00
C ALA A 107 -19.73 -8.15 0.26
N ASP A 108 -19.16 -6.95 0.38
CA ASP A 108 -19.63 -5.73 -0.27
C ASP A 108 -18.70 -5.34 -1.42
N ILE A 109 -19.17 -5.62 -2.65
CA ILE A 109 -18.40 -5.36 -3.87
C ILE A 109 -18.17 -3.87 -4.13
N ASN A 110 -19.07 -2.99 -3.68
CA ASN A 110 -18.93 -1.55 -3.88
C ASN A 110 -17.83 -1.02 -2.97
N LEU A 111 -17.86 -1.40 -1.68
CA LEU A 111 -16.84 -1.02 -0.71
C LEU A 111 -15.46 -1.55 -1.09
N LEU A 112 -15.36 -2.86 -1.35
CA LEU A 112 -14.08 -3.51 -1.63
C LEU A 112 -13.57 -3.18 -3.04
N GLY A 113 -14.46 -3.06 -4.02
CA GLY A 113 -14.10 -2.62 -5.37
C GLY A 113 -13.53 -1.21 -5.37
N GLU A 114 -14.09 -0.29 -4.56
CA GLU A 114 -13.56 1.06 -4.42
C GLU A 114 -12.19 1.06 -3.71
N MET A 115 -12.03 0.25 -2.66
CA MET A 115 -10.72 0.07 -2.02
C MET A 115 -9.66 -0.46 -3.00
N VAL A 116 -9.98 -1.46 -3.82
CA VAL A 116 -9.08 -1.99 -4.86
C VAL A 116 -8.71 -0.90 -5.87
N LYS A 117 -9.68 -0.15 -6.41
CA LYS A 117 -9.40 0.97 -7.34
C LYS A 117 -8.49 2.02 -6.70
N ASN A 118 -8.72 2.33 -5.44
CA ASN A 118 -7.93 3.31 -4.70
C ASN A 118 -6.48 2.87 -4.54
N ILE A 119 -6.23 1.65 -4.09
CA ILE A 119 -4.87 1.10 -3.97
C ILE A 119 -4.20 0.95 -5.34
N CYS A 120 -4.96 0.63 -6.39
CA CYS A 120 -4.42 0.43 -7.72
C CYS A 120 -4.01 1.73 -8.42
N PHE A 121 -4.59 2.88 -8.04
CA PHE A 121 -4.33 4.16 -8.72
C PHE A 121 -4.68 5.41 -7.89
N ASN A 122 -5.92 5.56 -7.43
CA ASN A 122 -6.40 6.86 -6.92
C ASN A 122 -5.60 7.36 -5.72
N ASN A 123 -5.21 6.46 -4.80
CA ASN A 123 -4.40 6.83 -3.64
C ASN A 123 -3.05 7.41 -4.07
N ALA A 124 -2.37 6.80 -5.04
CA ALA A 124 -1.11 7.32 -5.57
C ALA A 124 -1.32 8.69 -6.24
N ARG A 125 -2.33 8.81 -7.11
CA ARG A 125 -2.68 10.08 -7.76
C ARG A 125 -2.88 11.20 -6.75
N ASP A 126 -3.70 10.96 -5.73
CA ASP A 126 -4.05 11.96 -4.72
C ASP A 126 -2.86 12.26 -3.78
N TYR A 127 -2.10 11.22 -3.40
CA TYR A 127 -0.92 11.37 -2.55
C TYR A 127 0.17 12.17 -3.24
N PHE A 128 0.38 12.00 -4.55
CA PHE A 128 1.38 12.76 -5.32
C PHE A 128 0.82 14.06 -5.93
N ALA A 129 -0.49 14.31 -5.81
CA ALA A 129 -1.19 15.43 -6.45
C ALA A 129 -0.94 15.47 -7.98
N ILE A 130 -1.10 14.31 -8.63
CA ILE A 130 -0.91 14.17 -10.08
C ILE A 130 -2.16 14.71 -10.78
N GLU A 131 -1.97 15.74 -11.61
CA GLU A 131 -2.99 16.22 -12.55
C GLU A 131 -3.02 15.31 -13.78
N LEU A 132 -4.22 14.87 -14.17
CA LEU A 132 -4.44 14.07 -15.36
C LEU A 132 -5.01 14.99 -16.43
N ASN A 133 -4.38 15.01 -17.60
CA ASN A 133 -4.81 15.76 -18.77
C ASN A 133 -5.86 15.00 -19.58
#